data_AF-A0A944AI87-F1
#
_entry.id   AF-A0A944AI87-F1
#
_cell.length_a   1.000
_cell.length_b   1.000
_cell.length_c   1.000
_cell.angle_alpha   90.00
_cell.angle_beta   90.00
_cell.angle_gamma   90.00
#
_symmetry.space_group_name_H-M   'P 1'
#
loop_
_entity.id
_entity.type
_entity.pdbx_description
1 polymer ?
#
loop_
_entity_poly.entity_id
_entity_poly.type
_entity_poly.pdbx_seq_one_letter_code
_entity_poly.pdbx_strand_id
1 'polypeptide(L)'
;MLRLGEKQTLEIVKEVDFGVYLAESKETAEKEKVLLPSKQVPEGAKKGDRIEVFLYKDSKDRFIATVNEPKLYLGQMAVLQVVQINRVGAFLDWGLEKDLFLPYKEQTKPLNTGDECIVALYIDKSSRLCATMKVYPYLRKDSPYQKDDRVTGIIYEISPNFGAFVAVDSCYSALIPKKEMTKELNVGDKVSARVAGRKEDGKLDLSLREKAYIQINIDAEKVMQKLEKNGGILPFTDKAAPELIREEMDMSKNEFKRAVGNLLKAGKLIITETEIRRK
;
A
#
# COMPACT_ATOMS: atom_id res chain seq x y z
N MET A 1 -21.88 -16.15 17.70
CA MET A 1 -20.93 -17.26 17.42
C MET A 1 -19.53 -16.69 17.49
N LEU A 2 -18.61 -17.38 18.15
CA LEU A 2 -17.22 -16.92 18.27
C LEU A 2 -16.45 -17.12 16.96
N ARG A 3 -15.87 -16.05 16.41
CA ARG A 3 -15.20 -16.08 15.09
C ARG A 3 -13.69 -15.93 15.20
N LEU A 4 -12.94 -16.92 14.72
CA LEU A 4 -11.48 -16.91 14.72
C LEU A 4 -10.93 -15.88 13.73
N GLY A 5 -9.96 -15.05 14.15
CA GLY A 5 -9.33 -14.04 13.31
C GLY A 5 -10.16 -12.76 13.16
N GLU A 6 -11.18 -12.55 13.99
CA GLU A 6 -12.06 -11.37 13.96
C GLU A 6 -12.11 -10.67 15.32
N LYS A 7 -12.25 -9.34 15.29
CA LYS A 7 -12.55 -8.53 16.48
C LYS A 7 -14.03 -8.65 16.84
N GLN A 8 -14.33 -8.93 18.10
CA GLN A 8 -15.69 -9.11 18.61
C GLN A 8 -15.83 -8.51 20.00
N THR A 9 -16.99 -7.90 20.26
CA THR A 9 -17.35 -7.42 21.60
C THR A 9 -18.11 -8.49 22.36
N LEU A 10 -17.49 -9.07 23.38
CA LEU A 10 -18.00 -10.19 24.17
C LEU A 10 -18.25 -9.80 25.64
N GLU A 11 -19.20 -10.45 26.29
CA GLU A 11 -19.55 -10.22 27.70
C GLU A 11 -18.75 -11.12 28.64
N ILE A 12 -18.30 -10.60 29.78
CA ILE A 12 -17.73 -11.39 30.87
C ILE A 12 -18.82 -12.21 31.54
N VAL A 13 -18.74 -13.54 31.40
CA VAL A 13 -19.75 -14.46 31.92
C VAL A 13 -19.29 -15.23 33.16
N LYS A 14 -17.96 -15.37 33.36
CA LYS A 14 -17.38 -16.06 34.52
C LYS A 14 -15.96 -15.56 34.81
N GLU A 15 -15.67 -15.31 36.08
CA GLU A 15 -14.33 -15.01 36.58
C GLU A 15 -13.67 -16.29 37.13
N VAL A 16 -12.35 -16.42 36.91
CA VAL A 16 -11.51 -17.52 37.40
C VAL A 16 -10.12 -16.97 37.75
N ASP A 17 -9.32 -17.70 38.53
CA ASP A 17 -8.03 -17.20 39.04
C ASP A 17 -7.02 -16.80 37.95
N PHE A 18 -7.14 -17.37 36.74
CA PHE A 18 -6.25 -17.13 35.61
C PHE A 18 -6.85 -16.26 34.50
N GLY A 19 -8.01 -15.63 34.74
CA GLY A 19 -8.63 -14.70 33.79
C GLY A 19 -10.15 -14.70 33.83
N VAL A 20 -10.77 -14.33 32.71
CA VAL A 20 -12.23 -14.31 32.58
C VAL A 20 -12.68 -15.06 31.34
N TYR A 21 -13.82 -15.73 31.44
CA TYR A 21 -14.49 -16.29 30.28
C TYR A 21 -15.43 -15.25 29.67
N LEU A 22 -15.29 -15.10 28.36
CA LEU A 22 -16.09 -14.23 27.51
C LEU A 22 -17.02 -15.05 26.63
N ALA A 23 -18.24 -14.56 26.41
CA ALA A 23 -19.20 -15.14 25.47
C ALA A 23 -20.00 -14.03 24.78
N GLU A 24 -20.70 -14.36 23.70
CA GLU A 24 -21.57 -13.38 23.02
C GLU A 24 -22.74 -12.93 23.91
N SER A 25 -23.23 -13.82 24.78
CA SER A 25 -24.26 -13.57 25.79
C SER A 25 -24.17 -14.61 26.90
N LYS A 26 -24.89 -14.39 28.00
CA LYS A 26 -25.05 -15.40 29.07
C LYS A 26 -25.68 -16.71 28.58
N GLU A 27 -26.59 -16.63 27.62
CA GLU A 27 -27.30 -17.79 27.06
C GLU A 27 -26.38 -18.67 26.21
N THR A 28 -25.44 -18.05 25.49
CA THR A 28 -24.48 -18.77 24.64
C THR A 28 -23.28 -19.29 25.44
N ALA A 29 -23.04 -18.79 26.65
CA ALA A 29 -21.89 -19.15 27.50
C ALA A 29 -21.80 -20.64 27.87
N GLU A 30 -22.91 -21.37 27.87
CA GLU A 30 -22.92 -22.82 28.13
C GLU A 30 -22.35 -23.63 26.96
N LYS A 31 -22.46 -23.10 25.73
CA LYS A 31 -22.04 -23.78 24.49
C LYS A 31 -20.71 -23.25 23.98
N GLU A 32 -20.53 -21.93 23.96
CA GLU A 32 -19.37 -21.26 23.42
C GLU A 32 -18.89 -20.15 24.37
N LYS A 33 -17.69 -20.33 24.90
CA LYS A 33 -16.97 -19.30 25.66
C LYS A 33 -15.48 -19.38 25.36
N VAL A 34 -14.80 -18.25 25.50
CA VAL A 34 -13.36 -18.12 25.26
C VAL A 34 -12.69 -17.45 26.46
N LEU A 35 -11.45 -17.85 26.76
CA LEU A 35 -10.70 -17.28 27.88
C LEU A 35 -10.00 -16.00 27.45
N LEU A 36 -10.13 -14.93 28.23
CA LEU A 36 -9.24 -13.77 28.24
C LEU A 36 -8.29 -13.91 29.45
N PRO A 37 -6.97 -14.05 29.25
CA PRO A 37 -6.00 -14.22 30.34
C PRO A 37 -6.02 -13.05 31.33
N SER A 38 -5.77 -13.33 32.61
CA SER A 38 -5.80 -12.32 33.69
C SER A 38 -4.95 -11.08 33.42
N LYS A 39 -3.77 -11.24 32.79
CA LYS A 39 -2.89 -10.13 32.39
C LYS A 39 -3.51 -9.15 31.40
N GLN A 40 -4.57 -9.55 30.71
CA GLN A 40 -5.25 -8.80 29.66
C GLN A 40 -6.65 -8.34 30.06
N VAL A 41 -7.08 -8.65 31.29
CA VAL A 41 -8.37 -8.18 31.82
C VAL A 41 -8.23 -6.72 32.22
N PRO A 42 -9.06 -5.80 31.69
CA PRO A 42 -9.03 -4.40 32.09
C PRO A 42 -9.26 -4.22 33.60
N GLU A 43 -8.57 -3.25 34.20
CA GLU A 43 -8.69 -2.99 35.63
C GLU A 43 -10.13 -2.60 36.00
N GLY A 44 -10.66 -3.24 37.04
CA GLY A 44 -12.02 -3.00 37.51
C GLY A 44 -13.13 -3.64 36.69
N ALA A 45 -12.82 -4.41 35.64
CA ALA A 45 -13.80 -5.17 34.87
C ALA A 45 -14.48 -6.24 35.73
N LYS A 46 -15.80 -6.38 35.57
CA LYS A 46 -16.65 -7.29 36.34
C LYS A 46 -17.54 -8.12 35.44
N LYS A 47 -18.05 -9.23 35.97
CA LYS A 47 -19.10 -10.02 35.30
C LYS A 47 -20.25 -9.13 34.79
N GLY A 48 -20.59 -9.28 33.51
CA GLY A 48 -21.59 -8.48 32.80
C GLY A 48 -20.99 -7.38 31.92
N ASP A 49 -19.73 -6.99 32.13
CA ASP A 49 -19.07 -6.01 31.30
C ASP A 49 -18.76 -6.57 29.91
N ARG A 50 -18.75 -5.69 28.90
CA ARG A 50 -18.43 -6.05 27.53
C ARG A 50 -17.03 -5.59 27.17
N ILE A 51 -16.25 -6.49 26.62
CA ILE A 51 -14.86 -6.26 26.22
C ILE A 51 -14.73 -6.55 24.73
N GLU A 52 -14.13 -5.61 24.00
CA GLU A 52 -13.72 -5.82 22.63
C GLU A 52 -12.42 -6.63 22.59
N VAL A 53 -12.45 -7.78 21.94
CA VAL A 53 -11.32 -8.72 21.89
C VAL A 53 -11.12 -9.28 20.49
N PHE A 54 -9.88 -9.61 20.16
CA PHE A 54 -9.53 -10.43 19.00
C PHE A 54 -9.45 -11.91 19.40
N LEU A 55 -10.06 -12.79 18.61
CA LEU A 55 -10.04 -14.23 18.87
C LEU A 55 -8.99 -14.93 18.01
N TYR A 56 -8.08 -15.66 18.65
CA TYR A 56 -7.00 -16.39 17.98
C TYR A 56 -6.71 -17.73 18.65
N LYS A 57 -5.62 -18.40 18.24
CA LYS A 57 -5.13 -19.62 18.87
C LYS A 57 -3.77 -19.40 19.50
N ASP A 58 -3.62 -19.77 20.77
CA ASP A 58 -2.35 -19.68 21.49
C ASP A 58 -1.32 -20.73 20.99
N SER A 59 -0.17 -20.80 21.66
CA SER A 59 0.90 -21.76 21.34
C SER A 59 0.52 -23.23 21.57
N LYS A 60 -0.57 -23.49 22.31
CA LYS A 60 -1.14 -24.83 22.55
C LYS A 60 -2.36 -25.11 21.66
N ASP A 61 -2.56 -24.32 20.61
CA ASP A 61 -3.70 -24.36 19.69
C ASP A 61 -5.08 -24.20 20.37
N ARG A 62 -5.11 -23.63 21.58
CA ARG A 62 -6.35 -23.33 22.31
C ARG A 62 -6.95 -22.03 21.81
N PHE A 63 -8.25 -22.03 21.63
CA PHE A 63 -9.00 -20.84 21.26
C PHE A 63 -9.03 -19.85 22.44
N ILE A 64 -8.54 -18.64 22.21
CA ILE A 64 -8.28 -17.64 23.25
C ILE A 64 -8.60 -16.23 22.74
N ALA A 65 -8.91 -15.33 23.67
CA ALA A 65 -9.17 -13.93 23.41
C ALA A 65 -7.98 -13.07 23.83
N THR A 66 -7.78 -11.95 23.14
CA THR A 66 -6.81 -10.93 23.50
C THR A 66 -7.37 -9.53 23.29
N VAL A 67 -6.99 -8.59 24.16
CA VAL A 67 -7.26 -7.15 23.95
C VAL A 67 -6.16 -6.47 23.12
N ASN A 68 -5.06 -7.18 22.85
CA ASN A 68 -4.00 -6.66 22.00
C ASN A 68 -4.47 -6.64 20.54
N GLU A 69 -4.16 -5.54 19.87
CA GLU A 69 -4.53 -5.32 18.47
C GLU A 69 -3.52 -6.03 17.54
N PRO A 70 -3.93 -7.01 16.73
CA PRO A 70 -3.04 -7.59 15.72
C PRO A 70 -2.83 -6.61 14.56
N LYS A 71 -1.73 -6.77 13.81
CA LYS A 71 -1.43 -5.95 12.64
C LYS A 71 -2.38 -6.19 11.45
N LEU A 72 -3.14 -7.28 11.45
CA LEU A 72 -4.12 -7.64 10.40
C LEU A 72 -5.19 -8.60 10.92
N TYR A 73 -6.39 -8.51 10.33
CA TYR A 73 -7.53 -9.39 10.58
C TYR A 73 -7.70 -10.46 9.49
N LEU A 74 -8.61 -11.41 9.70
CA LEU A 74 -8.89 -12.48 8.73
C LEU A 74 -9.27 -11.89 7.37
N GLY A 75 -8.62 -12.38 6.31
CA GLY A 75 -8.82 -11.90 4.94
C GLY A 75 -8.14 -10.56 4.61
N GLN A 76 -7.58 -9.87 5.60
CA GLN A 76 -6.79 -8.66 5.37
C GLN A 76 -5.33 -9.00 5.03
N MET A 77 -4.62 -7.99 4.54
CA MET A 77 -3.20 -8.06 4.25
C MET A 77 -2.41 -7.00 5.02
N ALA A 78 -1.17 -7.32 5.33
CA ALA A 78 -0.22 -6.38 5.91
C ALA A 78 1.21 -6.76 5.51
N VAL A 79 2.13 -5.80 5.65
CA VAL A 79 3.56 -6.11 5.67
C VAL A 79 3.94 -6.54 7.07
N LEU A 80 4.53 -7.71 7.19
CA LEU A 80 5.03 -8.23 8.45
C LEU A 80 6.53 -8.53 8.33
N GLN A 81 7.22 -8.39 9.45
CA GLN A 81 8.63 -8.74 9.55
C GLN A 81 8.78 -10.22 9.92
N VAL A 82 9.72 -10.90 9.27
CA VAL A 82 10.11 -12.27 9.61
C VAL A 82 10.97 -12.24 10.88
N VAL A 83 10.48 -12.81 11.97
CA VAL A 83 11.22 -12.90 13.24
C VAL A 83 12.04 -14.17 13.36
N GLN A 84 11.60 -15.26 12.73
CA GLN A 84 12.30 -16.54 12.77
C GLN A 84 11.96 -17.38 11.54
N ILE A 85 12.93 -18.22 11.13
CA ILE A 85 12.72 -19.27 10.13
C ILE A 85 13.16 -20.61 10.73
N ASN A 86 12.39 -21.66 10.46
CA ASN A 86 12.74 -23.01 10.86
C ASN A 86 12.38 -24.04 9.77
N ARG A 87 12.38 -25.33 10.13
CA ARG A 87 12.16 -26.44 9.20
C ARG A 87 10.77 -26.49 8.58
N VAL A 88 9.78 -25.79 9.15
CA VAL A 88 8.38 -25.82 8.68
C VAL A 88 7.96 -24.56 7.94
N GLY A 89 8.67 -23.44 8.14
CA GLY A 89 8.40 -22.18 7.46
C GLY A 89 8.98 -20.98 8.22
N ALA A 90 8.41 -19.80 7.94
CA ALA A 90 8.73 -18.55 8.60
C ALA A 90 7.70 -18.21 9.67
N PHE A 91 8.09 -17.37 10.62
CA PHE A 91 7.25 -16.83 11.70
C PHE A 91 7.34 -15.32 11.61
N LEU A 92 6.19 -14.66 11.63
CA LEU A 92 6.05 -13.24 11.35
C LEU A 92 5.53 -12.50 12.58
N ASP A 93 6.11 -11.33 12.87
CA ASP A 93 5.59 -10.44 13.90
C ASP A 93 4.34 -9.72 13.38
N TRP A 94 3.21 -10.14 13.93
CA TRP A 94 1.88 -9.56 13.72
C TRP A 94 1.30 -8.90 14.99
N GLY A 95 2.11 -8.66 16.02
CA GLY A 95 1.73 -7.90 17.21
C GLY A 95 1.09 -8.70 18.35
N LEU A 96 1.00 -10.03 18.26
CA LEU A 96 0.50 -10.90 19.34
C LEU A 96 1.61 -11.74 19.97
N GLU A 97 1.35 -12.32 21.14
CA GLU A 97 2.33 -13.14 21.89
C GLU A 97 2.88 -14.34 21.11
N LYS A 98 2.09 -14.86 20.15
CA LYS A 98 2.49 -15.97 19.28
C LYS A 98 2.71 -15.40 17.88
N ASP A 99 3.87 -15.65 17.30
CA ASP A 99 4.15 -15.24 15.92
C ASP A 99 3.25 -15.95 14.90
N LEU A 100 2.95 -15.26 13.81
CA LEU A 100 2.10 -15.77 12.74
C LEU A 100 2.89 -16.70 11.83
N PHE A 101 2.42 -17.93 11.67
CA PHE A 101 3.11 -18.93 10.85
C PHE A 101 2.89 -18.71 9.35
N LEU A 102 3.97 -18.67 8.58
CA LEU A 102 4.01 -18.61 7.11
C LEU A 102 4.64 -19.90 6.55
N PRO A 103 3.83 -20.89 6.14
CA PRO A 103 4.34 -22.16 5.59
C PRO A 103 5.14 -21.97 4.30
N TYR A 104 6.15 -22.81 4.05
CA TYR A 104 6.95 -22.75 2.80
C TYR A 104 6.10 -22.81 1.53
N LYS A 105 5.03 -23.61 1.53
CA LYS A 105 4.12 -23.73 0.37
C LYS A 105 3.37 -22.45 0.05
N GLU A 106 3.30 -21.53 1.01
CA GLU A 106 2.63 -20.24 0.89
C GLU A 106 3.60 -19.06 0.70
N GLN A 107 4.90 -19.34 0.58
CA GLN A 107 5.92 -18.35 0.23
C GLN A 107 6.06 -18.25 -1.29
N THR A 108 6.21 -17.03 -1.82
CA THR A 108 6.45 -16.80 -3.26
C THR A 108 7.94 -16.66 -3.60
N LYS A 109 8.78 -16.48 -2.59
CA LYS A 109 10.25 -16.46 -2.68
C LYS A 109 10.86 -16.94 -1.36
N PRO A 110 12.12 -17.38 -1.35
CA PRO A 110 12.86 -17.60 -0.11
C PRO A 110 12.92 -16.32 0.73
N LEU A 111 12.83 -16.48 2.05
CA LEU A 111 12.91 -15.40 3.03
C LEU A 111 14.11 -15.61 3.96
N ASN A 112 14.60 -14.52 4.54
CA ASN A 112 15.55 -14.50 5.64
C ASN A 112 14.92 -13.88 6.89
N THR A 113 15.52 -14.17 8.06
CA THR A 113 15.13 -13.47 9.28
C THR A 113 15.43 -11.98 9.13
N GLY A 114 14.48 -11.13 9.53
CA GLY A 114 14.54 -9.68 9.37
C GLY A 114 13.87 -9.15 8.10
N ASP A 115 13.59 -9.99 7.11
CA ASP A 115 12.91 -9.58 5.88
C ASP A 115 11.50 -9.05 6.17
N GLU A 116 11.04 -8.08 5.38
CA GLU A 116 9.64 -7.65 5.34
C GLU A 116 8.93 -8.31 4.14
N CYS A 117 7.73 -8.85 4.37
CA CYS A 117 6.90 -9.40 3.31
C CYS A 117 5.43 -9.04 3.47
N ILE A 118 4.78 -8.75 2.34
CA ILE A 118 3.32 -8.60 2.30
C ILE A 118 2.68 -9.99 2.37
N VAL A 119 1.73 -10.15 3.29
CA VAL A 119 1.00 -11.40 3.49
C VAL A 119 -0.49 -11.14 3.70
N ALA A 120 -1.32 -12.14 3.43
CA ALA A 120 -2.73 -12.19 3.83
C ALA A 120 -2.93 -13.17 4.99
N LEU A 121 -3.87 -12.88 5.89
CA LEU A 121 -4.28 -13.78 6.96
C LEU A 121 -5.37 -14.73 6.49
N TYR A 122 -5.18 -16.03 6.70
CA TYR A 122 -6.16 -17.06 6.35
C TYR A 122 -6.24 -18.16 7.41
N ILE A 123 -7.28 -18.99 7.33
CA ILE A 123 -7.47 -20.17 8.17
C ILE A 123 -7.06 -21.41 7.37
N ASP A 124 -6.10 -22.19 7.89
CA ASP A 124 -5.68 -23.45 7.27
C ASP A 124 -6.69 -24.59 7.49
N LYS A 125 -6.43 -25.74 6.87
CA LYS A 125 -7.29 -26.94 6.98
C LYS A 125 -7.38 -27.50 8.41
N SER A 126 -6.48 -27.11 9.30
CA SER A 126 -6.46 -27.49 10.71
C SER A 126 -7.08 -26.41 11.61
N SER A 127 -7.80 -25.46 11.00
CA SER A 127 -8.46 -24.35 11.69
C SER A 127 -7.48 -23.47 12.47
N ARG A 128 -6.28 -23.22 11.93
CA ARG A 128 -5.29 -22.30 12.52
C ARG A 128 -5.10 -21.08 11.63
N LEU A 129 -4.82 -19.94 12.27
CA LEU A 129 -4.47 -18.70 11.58
C LEU A 129 -3.03 -18.82 11.04
N CYS A 130 -2.89 -18.61 9.74
CA CYS A 130 -1.63 -18.66 9.01
C CYS A 130 -1.52 -17.48 8.05
N ALA A 131 -0.31 -17.14 7.65
CA ALA A 131 -0.01 -16.15 6.63
C ALA A 131 0.23 -16.81 5.27
N THR A 132 -0.10 -16.10 4.18
CA THR A 132 0.31 -16.45 2.82
C THR A 132 0.83 -15.23 2.05
N MET A 133 1.92 -15.39 1.30
CA MET A 133 2.42 -14.37 0.36
C MET A 133 1.65 -14.37 -0.97
N LYS A 134 0.77 -15.35 -1.19
CA LYS A 134 -0.11 -15.42 -2.37
C LYS A 134 -1.32 -14.51 -2.15
N VAL A 135 -1.06 -13.20 -2.18
CA VAL A 135 -2.02 -12.18 -1.75
C VAL A 135 -3.12 -11.88 -2.79
N TYR A 136 -2.93 -12.24 -4.06
CA TYR A 136 -3.87 -11.91 -5.14
C TYR A 136 -5.35 -12.24 -4.85
N PRO A 137 -5.70 -13.43 -4.30
CA PRO A 137 -7.10 -13.77 -3.99
C PRO A 137 -7.75 -12.89 -2.92
N TYR A 138 -6.96 -12.19 -2.11
CA TYR A 138 -7.41 -11.34 -1.01
C TYR A 138 -7.52 -9.87 -1.42
N LEU A 139 -7.03 -9.51 -2.62
CA LEU A 139 -7.11 -8.14 -3.11
C LEU A 139 -8.51 -7.80 -3.60
N ARG A 140 -9.00 -6.67 -3.11
CA ARG A 140 -10.26 -6.06 -3.50
C ARG A 140 -10.15 -5.32 -4.83
N LYS A 141 -11.30 -5.19 -5.51
CA LYS A 141 -11.43 -4.53 -6.83
C LYS A 141 -12.36 -3.31 -6.78
N ASP A 142 -12.97 -3.05 -5.63
CA ASP A 142 -13.84 -1.93 -5.32
C ASP A 142 -13.06 -0.81 -4.62
N SER A 143 -11.90 -0.43 -5.18
CA SER A 143 -11.14 0.72 -4.71
C SER A 143 -11.95 2.03 -4.83
N PRO A 144 -11.89 2.92 -3.82
CA PRO A 144 -12.51 4.24 -3.89
C PRO A 144 -11.73 5.22 -4.77
N TYR A 145 -10.49 4.86 -5.14
CA TYR A 145 -9.58 5.70 -5.87
C TYR A 145 -10.05 6.00 -7.29
N GLN A 146 -9.91 7.25 -7.66
CA GLN A 146 -10.27 7.81 -8.94
C GLN A 146 -9.02 8.10 -9.78
N LYS A 147 -9.24 8.39 -11.05
CA LYS A 147 -8.18 8.82 -11.95
C LYS A 147 -7.48 10.05 -11.37
N ASP A 148 -6.16 10.02 -11.43
CA ASP A 148 -5.24 11.04 -10.94
C ASP A 148 -4.99 11.10 -9.43
N ASP A 149 -5.64 10.25 -8.62
CA ASP A 149 -5.31 10.09 -7.21
C ASP A 149 -3.87 9.57 -7.05
N ARG A 150 -3.21 9.98 -5.97
CA ARG A 150 -1.91 9.44 -5.55
C ARG A 150 -2.14 8.33 -4.56
N VAL A 151 -1.51 7.19 -4.82
CA VAL A 151 -1.64 5.99 -3.99
C VAL A 151 -0.27 5.45 -3.64
N THR A 152 -0.20 4.75 -2.52
CA THR A 152 0.95 3.96 -2.11
C THR A 152 0.60 2.48 -2.10
N GLY A 153 1.56 1.65 -2.43
CA GLY A 153 1.35 0.22 -2.42
C GLY A 153 2.64 -0.57 -2.48
N ILE A 154 2.50 -1.88 -2.48
CA ILE A 154 3.63 -2.80 -2.44
C ILE A 154 3.56 -3.72 -3.63
N ILE A 155 4.69 -3.89 -4.29
CA ILE A 155 4.81 -4.81 -5.41
C ILE A 155 4.80 -6.23 -4.86
N TYR A 156 3.77 -7.01 -5.19
CA TYR A 156 3.69 -8.42 -4.77
C TYR A 156 4.09 -9.39 -5.88
N GLU A 157 4.09 -8.95 -7.14
CA GLU A 157 4.46 -9.77 -8.30
C GLU A 157 4.97 -8.89 -9.45
N ILE A 158 5.96 -9.36 -10.20
CA ILE A 158 6.42 -8.72 -11.43
C ILE A 158 6.29 -9.73 -12.58
N SER A 159 5.52 -9.35 -13.59
CA SER A 159 5.35 -10.12 -14.82
C SER A 159 6.14 -9.48 -15.97
N PRO A 160 7.01 -10.23 -16.67
CA PRO A 160 7.72 -9.75 -17.86
C PRO A 160 6.81 -9.25 -18.99
N ASN A 161 5.57 -9.74 -19.02
CA ASN A 161 4.58 -9.46 -20.06
C ASN A 161 3.67 -8.28 -19.68
N PHE A 162 3.25 -8.18 -18.42
CA PHE A 162 2.26 -7.19 -17.98
C PHE A 162 2.88 -5.97 -17.29
N GLY A 163 3.91 -6.17 -16.47
CA GLY A 163 4.48 -5.14 -15.58
C GLY A 163 4.44 -5.56 -14.11
N ALA A 164 4.39 -4.58 -13.21
CA ALA A 164 4.42 -4.82 -11.77
C ALA A 164 3.02 -4.76 -11.16
N PHE A 165 2.60 -5.83 -10.48
CA PHE A 165 1.36 -5.86 -9.73
C PHE A 165 1.55 -5.32 -8.32
N VAL A 166 0.64 -4.44 -7.92
CA VAL A 166 0.74 -3.64 -6.70
C VAL A 166 -0.48 -3.88 -5.84
N ALA A 167 -0.27 -4.14 -4.55
CA ALA A 167 -1.28 -4.11 -3.52
C ALA A 167 -1.32 -2.68 -2.94
N VAL A 168 -2.27 -1.87 -3.42
CA VAL A 168 -2.46 -0.49 -2.96
C VAL A 168 -3.11 -0.51 -1.57
N ASP A 169 -2.50 0.21 -0.63
CA ASP A 169 -2.84 0.24 0.81
C ASP A 169 -3.12 -1.14 1.41
N SER A 170 -2.36 -2.14 0.95
CA SER A 170 -2.54 -3.54 1.36
C SER A 170 -3.99 -4.04 1.21
N CYS A 171 -4.72 -3.53 0.21
CA CYS A 171 -6.15 -3.82 0.05
C CYS A 171 -6.54 -4.01 -1.43
N TYR A 172 -6.07 -3.15 -2.33
CA TYR A 172 -6.60 -3.09 -3.69
C TYR A 172 -5.61 -3.58 -4.76
N SER A 173 -6.13 -4.31 -5.75
CA SER A 173 -5.32 -4.79 -6.88
C SER A 173 -5.07 -3.67 -7.90
N ALA A 174 -3.80 -3.45 -8.21
CA ALA A 174 -3.38 -2.50 -9.21
C ALA A 174 -2.22 -3.04 -10.07
N LEU A 175 -2.02 -2.45 -11.25
CA LEU A 175 -0.94 -2.79 -12.17
C LEU A 175 -0.19 -1.52 -12.57
N ILE A 176 1.13 -1.51 -12.46
CA ILE A 176 2.00 -0.58 -13.18
C ILE A 176 2.37 -1.28 -14.50
N PRO A 177 1.82 -0.87 -15.66
CA PRO A 177 2.13 -1.51 -16.92
C PRO A 177 3.63 -1.42 -17.24
N LYS A 178 4.19 -2.40 -17.93
CA LYS A 178 5.62 -2.42 -18.31
C LYS A 178 6.11 -1.11 -18.96
N LYS A 179 5.28 -0.50 -19.81
CA LYS A 179 5.58 0.79 -20.47
C LYS A 179 5.69 1.99 -19.51
N GLU A 180 5.13 1.88 -18.31
CA GLU A 180 5.14 2.90 -17.25
C GLU A 180 6.27 2.67 -16.24
N MET A 181 6.99 1.54 -16.30
CA MET A 181 8.14 1.25 -15.44
C MET A 181 9.34 2.07 -15.89
N THR A 182 9.56 3.22 -15.24
CA THR A 182 10.69 4.13 -15.52
C THR A 182 11.93 3.84 -14.70
N LYS A 183 11.86 2.92 -13.75
CA LYS A 183 12.95 2.46 -12.89
C LYS A 183 12.84 0.95 -12.71
N GLU A 184 13.94 0.34 -12.27
CA GLU A 184 13.92 -1.03 -11.82
C GLU A 184 13.04 -1.15 -10.57
N LEU A 185 12.24 -2.21 -10.53
CA LEU A 185 11.28 -2.49 -9.47
C LEU A 185 11.48 -3.95 -9.04
N ASN A 186 11.34 -4.21 -7.75
CA ASN A 186 11.46 -5.53 -7.16
C ASN A 186 10.22 -5.90 -6.36
N VAL A 187 9.97 -7.21 -6.23
CA VAL A 187 8.91 -7.72 -5.35
C VAL A 187 9.25 -7.43 -3.90
N GLY A 188 8.37 -6.67 -3.23
CA GLY A 188 8.55 -6.12 -1.89
C GLY A 188 8.72 -4.60 -1.86
N ASP A 189 9.02 -3.97 -3.01
CA ASP A 189 9.23 -2.53 -3.04
C ASP A 189 7.93 -1.77 -2.71
N LYS A 190 8.07 -0.76 -1.84
CA LYS A 190 7.04 0.27 -1.64
C LYS A 190 7.10 1.25 -2.79
N VAL A 191 5.95 1.49 -3.42
CA VAL A 191 5.81 2.41 -4.55
C VAL A 191 4.77 3.47 -4.27
N SER A 192 5.06 4.71 -4.66
CA SER A 192 4.08 5.78 -4.78
C SER A 192 3.83 6.02 -6.27
N ALA A 193 2.56 5.99 -6.67
CA ALA A 193 2.16 6.11 -8.07
C ALA A 193 0.84 6.88 -8.18
N ARG A 194 0.57 7.39 -9.38
CA ARG A 194 -0.71 8.01 -9.71
C ARG A 194 -1.62 6.99 -10.37
N VAL A 195 -2.92 7.03 -10.06
CA VAL A 195 -3.93 6.24 -10.76
C VAL A 195 -4.09 6.78 -12.17
N ALA A 196 -3.68 6.00 -13.17
CA ALA A 196 -3.81 6.34 -14.59
C ALA A 196 -5.23 6.09 -15.10
N GLY A 197 -5.91 5.07 -14.55
CA GLY A 197 -7.27 4.72 -14.88
C GLY A 197 -7.77 3.50 -14.11
N ARG A 198 -9.03 3.15 -14.36
CA ARG A 198 -9.71 2.00 -13.77
C ARG A 198 -10.18 1.09 -14.90
N LYS A 199 -9.93 -0.21 -14.79
CA LYS A 199 -10.41 -1.22 -15.73
C LYS A 199 -11.86 -1.58 -15.45
N GLU A 200 -12.52 -2.19 -16.44
CA GLU A 200 -13.89 -2.69 -16.30
C GLU A 200 -14.03 -3.72 -15.17
N ASP A 201 -12.99 -4.53 -14.93
CA ASP A 201 -12.95 -5.51 -13.83
C ASP A 201 -12.68 -4.88 -12.45
N GLY A 202 -12.56 -3.55 -12.39
CA GLY A 202 -12.35 -2.76 -11.18
C GLY A 202 -10.87 -2.58 -10.76
N LYS A 203 -9.93 -3.24 -11.43
CA LYS A 203 -8.49 -3.08 -11.13
C LYS A 203 -7.99 -1.70 -11.55
N LEU A 204 -7.00 -1.20 -10.82
CA LEU A 204 -6.37 0.08 -11.13
C LEU A 204 -5.18 -0.10 -12.07
N ASP A 205 -5.04 0.79 -13.05
CA ASP A 205 -3.75 0.99 -13.73
C ASP A 205 -3.05 2.19 -13.09
N LEU A 206 -1.77 2.02 -12.78
CA LEU A 206 -0.92 3.01 -12.14
C LEU A 206 0.15 3.51 -13.10
N SER A 207 0.60 4.75 -12.89
CA SER A 207 1.74 5.33 -13.59
C SER A 207 2.70 5.92 -12.57
N LEU A 208 3.99 5.57 -12.73
CA LEU A 208 5.08 6.21 -11.99
C LEU A 208 5.46 7.57 -12.58
N ARG A 209 4.92 7.91 -13.76
CA ARG A 209 5.16 9.19 -14.41
C ARG A 209 4.18 10.23 -13.88
N GLU A 210 4.75 11.37 -13.49
CA GLU A 210 3.98 12.58 -13.31
C GLU A 210 3.33 13.01 -14.64
N LYS A 211 2.20 13.72 -14.60
CA LYS A 211 1.55 14.18 -15.83
C LYS A 211 2.55 14.98 -16.69
N ALA A 212 2.47 14.77 -18.00
CA ALA A 212 3.13 15.62 -18.98
C ALA A 212 2.83 17.13 -18.80
N TYR A 213 1.70 17.48 -18.19
CA TYR A 213 1.34 18.87 -17.84
C TYR A 213 2.17 19.43 -16.67
N ILE A 214 2.56 18.61 -15.68
CA ILE A 214 3.48 19.03 -14.61
C ILE A 214 4.84 19.31 -15.21
N GLN A 215 5.30 18.45 -16.12
CA GLN A 215 6.55 18.68 -16.85
C GLN A 215 6.48 19.91 -17.76
N ILE A 216 5.36 20.13 -18.47
CA ILE A 216 5.12 21.37 -19.22
C ILE A 216 5.13 22.59 -18.30
N ASN A 217 4.58 22.51 -17.09
CA ASN A 217 4.62 23.62 -16.14
C ASN A 217 6.04 23.86 -15.61
N ILE A 218 6.80 22.82 -15.28
CA ILE A 218 8.20 22.92 -14.86
C ILE A 218 9.06 23.51 -16.00
N ASP A 219 8.87 23.01 -17.21
CA ASP A 219 9.57 23.49 -18.41
C ASP A 219 9.19 24.94 -18.72
N ALA A 220 7.90 25.28 -18.60
CA ALA A 220 7.40 26.64 -18.76
C ALA A 220 7.93 27.59 -17.68
N GLU A 221 8.08 27.10 -16.46
CA GLU A 221 8.61 27.86 -15.34
C GLU A 221 10.12 28.08 -15.49
N LYS A 222 10.88 27.07 -15.95
CA LYS A 222 12.29 27.24 -16.37
C LYS A 222 12.44 28.29 -17.47
N VAL A 223 11.57 28.26 -18.49
CA VAL A 223 11.55 29.26 -19.57
C VAL A 223 11.28 30.67 -19.00
N MET A 224 10.28 30.81 -18.13
CA MET A 224 9.96 32.09 -17.48
C MET A 224 11.11 32.61 -16.59
N GLN A 225 11.75 31.74 -15.80
CA GLN A 225 12.89 32.12 -14.96
C GLN A 225 14.09 32.58 -15.78
N LYS A 226 14.40 31.92 -16.91
CA LYS A 226 15.48 32.35 -17.80
C LYS A 226 15.13 33.68 -18.49
N LEU A 227 13.87 33.85 -18.93
CA LEU A 227 13.35 35.13 -19.42
C LEU A 227 13.54 36.24 -18.40
N GLU A 228 13.15 36.03 -17.14
CA GLU A 228 13.31 37.01 -16.06
C GLU A 228 14.77 37.38 -15.82
N LYS A 229 15.67 36.40 -15.77
CA LYS A 229 17.12 36.63 -15.62
C LYS A 229 17.71 37.44 -16.77
N ASN A 230 17.18 37.29 -17.98
CA ASN A 230 17.63 37.99 -19.19
C ASN A 230 16.81 39.27 -19.47
N GLY A 231 16.24 39.91 -18.43
CA GLY A 231 15.53 41.19 -18.58
C GLY A 231 14.20 41.09 -19.35
N GLY A 232 13.60 39.91 -19.38
CA GLY A 232 12.34 39.63 -20.07
C GLY A 232 12.48 39.21 -21.53
N ILE A 233 13.71 38.95 -22.02
CA ILE A 233 13.98 38.67 -23.44
C ILE A 233 14.87 37.43 -23.59
N LEU A 234 14.54 36.55 -24.54
CA LEU A 234 15.45 35.53 -25.07
C LEU A 234 15.81 35.90 -26.52
N PRO A 235 17.11 36.02 -26.88
CA PRO A 235 17.55 36.44 -28.21
C PRO A 235 17.48 35.31 -29.25
N PHE A 236 16.54 34.39 -29.09
CA PHE A 236 16.30 33.28 -30.00
C PHE A 236 14.85 32.80 -29.88
N THR A 237 14.35 32.15 -30.94
CA THR A 237 12.97 31.66 -31.02
C THR A 237 12.88 30.14 -30.91
N ASP A 238 11.66 29.60 -30.94
CA ASP A 238 11.39 28.16 -30.98
C ASP A 238 11.91 27.44 -32.25
N LYS A 239 12.39 28.22 -33.23
CA LYS A 239 13.05 27.75 -34.45
C LYS A 239 14.56 27.52 -34.29
N ALA A 240 15.17 28.02 -33.21
CA ALA A 240 16.61 27.91 -32.94
C ALA A 240 17.15 26.47 -33.05
N ALA A 241 18.45 26.36 -33.34
CA ALA A 241 19.13 25.07 -33.44
C ALA A 241 18.99 24.29 -32.11
N PRO A 242 18.79 22.95 -32.15
CA PRO A 242 18.69 22.12 -30.94
C PRO A 242 19.86 22.32 -29.97
N GLU A 243 21.06 22.52 -30.49
CA GLU A 243 22.30 22.72 -29.74
C GLU A 243 22.25 24.01 -28.92
N LEU A 244 21.82 25.11 -29.54
CA LEU A 244 21.66 26.41 -28.88
C LEU A 244 20.59 26.35 -27.77
N ILE A 245 19.45 25.71 -28.03
CA ILE A 245 18.39 25.54 -27.02
C ILE A 245 18.91 24.73 -25.84
N ARG A 246 19.71 23.69 -26.12
CA ARG A 246 20.29 22.84 -25.08
C ARG A 246 21.30 23.59 -24.23
N GLU A 247 22.16 24.39 -24.85
CA GLU A 247 23.16 25.22 -24.16
C GLU A 247 22.50 26.31 -23.30
N GLU A 248 21.50 27.00 -23.83
CA GLU A 248 20.89 28.15 -23.14
C GLU A 248 19.84 27.77 -22.10
N MET A 249 19.08 26.70 -22.34
CA MET A 249 17.90 26.35 -21.53
C MET A 249 18.08 25.08 -20.70
N ASP A 250 19.10 24.26 -20.99
CA ASP A 250 19.23 22.89 -20.46
C ASP A 250 17.98 22.03 -20.76
N MET A 251 17.51 22.12 -22.02
CA MET A 251 16.30 21.45 -22.50
C MET A 251 16.49 20.94 -23.93
N SER A 252 15.73 19.91 -24.31
CA SER A 252 15.59 19.55 -25.73
C SER A 252 14.71 20.54 -26.49
N LYS A 253 14.89 20.62 -27.81
CA LYS A 253 14.06 21.46 -28.70
C LYS A 253 12.56 21.13 -28.58
N ASN A 254 12.20 19.87 -28.35
CA ASN A 254 10.80 19.47 -28.20
C ASN A 254 10.19 19.91 -26.86
N GLU A 255 10.94 19.82 -25.76
CA GLU A 255 10.52 20.35 -24.46
C GLU A 255 10.36 21.87 -24.52
N PHE A 256 11.33 22.57 -25.11
CA PHE A 256 11.29 24.02 -25.29
C PHE A 256 10.08 24.48 -26.12
N LYS A 257 9.84 23.87 -27.29
CA LYS A 257 8.66 24.19 -28.13
C LYS A 257 7.34 23.97 -27.39
N ARG A 258 7.24 22.91 -26.58
CA ARG A 258 6.04 22.63 -25.77
C ARG A 258 5.84 23.68 -24.68
N ALA A 259 6.90 24.04 -23.96
CA ALA A 259 6.88 25.04 -22.91
C ALA A 259 6.48 26.43 -23.43
N VAL A 260 7.16 26.89 -24.49
CA VAL A 260 6.87 28.16 -25.17
C VAL A 260 5.45 28.17 -25.72
N GLY A 261 5.01 27.08 -26.35
CA GLY A 261 3.64 26.95 -26.87
C GLY A 261 2.56 27.02 -25.78
N ASN A 262 2.82 26.47 -24.59
CA ASN A 262 1.90 26.60 -23.44
C ASN A 262 1.83 28.05 -22.94
N LEU A 263 2.98 28.69 -22.75
CA LEU A 263 3.06 30.06 -22.24
C LEU A 263 2.47 31.09 -23.22
N LEU A 264 2.59 30.85 -24.53
CA LEU A 264 1.91 31.63 -25.58
C LEU A 264 0.39 31.53 -25.45
N LYS A 265 -0.14 30.31 -25.30
CA LYS A 265 -1.60 30.09 -25.11
C LYS A 265 -2.11 30.72 -23.81
N ALA A 266 -1.28 30.74 -22.77
CA ALA A 266 -1.57 31.41 -21.50
C ALA A 266 -1.36 32.94 -21.55
N GLY A 267 -0.93 33.50 -22.68
CA GLY A 267 -0.74 34.94 -22.88
C GLY A 267 0.44 35.56 -22.10
N LYS A 268 1.39 34.75 -21.62
CA LYS A 268 2.52 35.22 -20.79
C LYS A 268 3.74 35.68 -21.59
N LEU A 269 3.82 35.33 -22.87
CA LEU A 269 4.89 35.72 -23.78
C LEU A 269 4.35 36.06 -25.17
N ILE A 270 5.23 36.67 -25.96
CA ILE A 270 5.10 36.96 -27.38
C ILE A 270 6.38 36.51 -28.09
N ILE A 271 6.24 35.95 -29.29
CA ILE A 271 7.36 35.58 -30.16
C ILE A 271 7.39 36.56 -31.32
N THR A 272 8.53 37.19 -31.56
CA THR A 272 8.78 37.99 -32.78
C THR A 272 9.58 37.16 -33.79
N GLU A 273 10.05 37.77 -34.88
CA GLU A 273 10.86 37.05 -35.86
C GLU A 273 12.19 36.52 -35.30
N THR A 274 12.74 37.19 -34.28
CA THR A 274 14.11 36.96 -33.79
C THR A 274 14.19 36.59 -32.32
N GLU A 275 13.16 36.86 -31.52
CA GLU A 275 13.23 36.76 -30.05
C GLU A 275 11.90 36.34 -29.42
N ILE A 276 11.99 35.87 -28.17
CA ILE A 276 10.84 35.63 -27.30
C ILE A 276 10.87 36.69 -26.20
N ARG A 277 9.76 37.40 -26.01
CA ARG A 277 9.62 38.42 -24.97
C ARG A 277 8.50 38.07 -24.01
N ARG A 278 8.71 38.37 -22.74
CA ARG A 278 7.64 38.35 -21.73
C ARG A 278 6.62 39.44 -22.05
N LYS A 279 5.34 39.12 -21.86
CA LYS A 279 4.24 40.06 -21.98
C LYS A 279 3.92 40.75 -20.65
#